data_AF-A0A0R1Y1E6-F1
#
_entry.id   AF-A0A0R1Y1E6-F1
#
_cell.length_a   1.000
_cell.length_b   1.000
_cell.length_c   1.000
_cell.angle_alpha   90.00
_cell.angle_beta   90.00
_cell.angle_gamma   90.00
#
_symmetry.space_group_name_H-M   'P 1'
#
loop_
_entity.id
_entity.type
_entity.pdbx_description
1 polymer ?
#
loop_
_entity_poly.entity_id
_entity_poly.type
_entity_poly.pdbx_seq_one_letter_code
_entity_poly.pdbx_strand_id
1 'polypeptide(L)'
;MALWLFSFGLALTGLLSFGQIAQADSFNISRDESYGKYTQVDSAQQALPLYKSPTSSQSNGTLSTAYRRWQITGAYVDSSSNDYKVLAYDLGNNQWLKFSDIPDSTRFINLAGVAFSDFFSNNAPYQLYSDAQTTQPAGLLNTTYDTWHITTTATDKNGNTTAYNLGANAWVRASDQTQLINYLSDPVYYDINAGVTTYDLNSNPTGTIQVTTVYGSMAYHYDKNNQMMLQVGNHYQWVYRGDMRQSSYGY
;
A
#
# COMPACT_ATOMS: atom_id res chain seq x y z
N MET A 1 25.80 36.05 -68.52
CA MET A 1 26.43 36.83 -67.42
C MET A 1 25.39 37.79 -66.90
N ALA A 2 24.93 37.81 -65.65
CA ALA A 2 25.37 37.13 -64.45
C ALA A 2 24.14 36.67 -63.64
N LEU A 3 24.36 35.57 -62.93
CA LEU A 3 23.46 34.83 -62.06
C LEU A 3 23.47 35.50 -60.67
N TRP A 4 22.32 35.72 -60.03
CA TRP A 4 22.26 35.93 -58.58
C TRP A 4 21.15 35.07 -57.98
N LEU A 5 21.59 34.06 -57.23
CA LEU A 5 20.81 33.28 -56.29
C LEU A 5 20.57 34.09 -55.02
N PHE A 6 19.35 34.04 -54.48
CA PHE A 6 19.16 34.13 -53.02
C PHE A 6 18.20 33.04 -52.56
N SER A 7 18.65 32.39 -51.49
CA SER A 7 18.20 31.13 -50.93
C SER A 7 17.15 31.30 -49.83
N PHE A 8 16.17 30.39 -49.87
CA PHE A 8 15.54 29.63 -48.77
C PHE A 8 15.38 30.23 -47.37
N GLY A 9 14.11 30.24 -46.93
CA GLY A 9 13.70 30.32 -45.54
C GLY A 9 12.20 30.01 -45.40
N LEU A 10 11.75 28.83 -45.86
CA LEU A 10 10.37 28.40 -45.63
C LEU A 10 10.26 27.85 -44.20
N ALA A 11 9.65 28.61 -43.31
CA ALA A 11 9.28 28.15 -41.98
C ALA A 11 8.16 27.12 -42.10
N LEU A 12 8.45 25.87 -41.74
CA LEU A 12 7.49 24.78 -41.65
C LEU A 12 6.64 24.98 -40.39
N THR A 13 5.54 25.70 -40.49
CA THR A 13 4.51 25.74 -39.44
C THR A 13 3.72 24.43 -39.49
N GLY A 14 4.17 23.44 -38.71
CA GLY A 14 3.38 22.25 -38.42
C GLY A 14 2.19 22.62 -37.55
N LEU A 15 1.02 22.83 -38.17
CA LEU A 15 -0.26 22.74 -37.48
C LEU A 15 -0.41 21.30 -36.98
N LEU A 16 -0.26 21.09 -35.66
CA LEU A 16 -0.73 19.89 -35.01
C LEU A 16 -2.26 19.92 -35.05
N SER A 17 -2.83 19.23 -36.03
CA SER A 17 -4.26 18.93 -36.06
C SER A 17 -4.57 18.03 -34.86
N PHE A 18 -5.36 18.53 -33.92
CA PHE A 18 -6.04 17.70 -32.93
C PHE A 18 -7.09 16.89 -33.68
N GLY A 19 -6.67 15.71 -34.15
CA GLY A 19 -7.53 14.71 -34.77
C GLY A 19 -8.67 14.36 -33.82
N GLN A 20 -9.85 14.22 -34.43
CA GLN A 20 -11.14 13.98 -33.81
C GLN A 20 -11.09 12.92 -32.71
N ILE A 21 -11.81 13.21 -31.62
CA ILE A 21 -12.13 12.26 -30.55
C ILE A 21 -12.91 11.11 -31.19
N ALA A 22 -12.21 10.03 -31.52
CA ALA A 22 -12.85 8.75 -31.81
C ALA A 22 -13.36 8.20 -30.49
N GLN A 23 -14.68 8.11 -30.38
CA GLN A 23 -15.37 7.41 -29.31
C GLN A 23 -14.82 5.98 -29.24
N ALA A 24 -14.25 5.59 -28.10
CA ALA A 24 -13.73 4.24 -27.91
C ALA A 24 -14.87 3.23 -28.01
N ASP A 25 -14.72 2.25 -28.90
CA ASP A 25 -15.59 1.08 -28.98
C ASP A 25 -15.69 0.41 -27.60
N SER A 26 -16.91 0.04 -27.25
CA SER A 26 -17.25 -0.56 -25.96
C SER A 26 -16.62 -1.95 -25.84
N PHE A 27 -15.38 -2.03 -25.35
CA PHE A 27 -14.85 -3.26 -24.78
C PHE A 27 -15.45 -3.44 -23.39
N ASN A 28 -16.20 -4.54 -23.22
CA ASN A 28 -16.71 -4.97 -21.93
C ASN A 28 -15.52 -5.51 -21.10
N ILE A 29 -14.66 -4.60 -20.65
CA ILE A 29 -13.71 -4.86 -19.58
C ILE A 29 -14.58 -5.00 -18.35
N SER A 30 -14.56 -6.17 -17.70
CA SER A 30 -15.00 -6.25 -16.32
C SER A 30 -14.06 -5.36 -15.50
N ARG A 31 -14.38 -4.05 -15.46
CA ARG A 31 -13.82 -3.10 -14.52
C ARG A 31 -14.37 -3.56 -13.17
N ASP A 32 -13.66 -4.50 -12.59
CA ASP A 32 -13.99 -4.92 -11.25
C ASP A 32 -13.55 -3.79 -10.31
N GLU A 33 -14.51 -2.96 -9.91
CA GLU A 33 -14.31 -1.89 -8.92
C GLU A 33 -13.80 -2.46 -7.58
N SER A 34 -13.88 -3.78 -7.38
CA SER A 34 -13.32 -4.48 -6.22
C SER A 34 -11.82 -4.76 -6.29
N TYR A 35 -11.13 -4.46 -7.41
CA TYR A 35 -9.66 -4.55 -7.48
C TYR A 35 -8.97 -3.35 -6.81
N GLY A 36 -9.32 -3.09 -5.55
CA GLY A 36 -8.83 -1.98 -4.73
C GLY A 36 -7.46 -2.20 -4.07
N LYS A 37 -6.67 -3.18 -4.54
CA LYS A 37 -5.41 -3.54 -3.88
C LYS A 37 -4.29 -2.56 -4.21
N TYR A 38 -4.10 -2.21 -5.48
CA TYR A 38 -2.93 -1.44 -5.94
C TYR A 38 -3.31 -0.07 -6.46
N THR A 39 -2.73 0.97 -5.87
CA THR A 39 -3.00 2.35 -6.27
C THR A 39 -1.88 2.97 -7.11
N GLN A 40 -0.65 2.49 -6.94
CA GLN A 40 0.49 2.93 -7.74
C GLN A 40 1.48 1.79 -7.98
N VAL A 41 2.25 1.87 -9.06
CA VAL A 41 3.46 1.08 -9.29
C VAL A 41 4.68 1.99 -9.18
N ASP A 42 5.68 1.58 -8.41
CA ASP A 42 6.97 2.27 -8.29
C ASP A 42 7.96 1.62 -9.26
N SER A 43 8.14 2.24 -10.42
CA SER A 43 9.02 1.75 -11.49
C SER A 43 10.50 1.89 -11.16
N ALA A 44 10.87 2.48 -10.01
CA ALA A 44 12.23 2.85 -9.70
C ALA A 44 12.92 3.66 -10.83
N GLN A 45 12.13 4.48 -11.55
CA GLN A 45 12.60 5.27 -12.71
C GLN A 45 13.12 4.40 -13.87
N GLN A 46 12.65 3.15 -13.99
CA GLN A 46 12.97 2.26 -15.09
C GLN A 46 12.03 2.49 -16.29
N ALA A 47 12.56 2.34 -17.50
CA ALA A 47 11.83 2.48 -18.75
C ALA A 47 11.04 1.20 -19.11
N LEU A 48 9.98 0.90 -18.37
CA LEU A 48 9.16 -0.30 -18.59
C LEU A 48 8.30 -0.19 -19.87
N PRO A 49 8.05 -1.29 -20.62
CA PRO A 49 7.25 -1.25 -21.84
C PRO A 49 5.79 -0.83 -21.62
N LEU A 50 5.26 -0.03 -22.54
CA LEU A 50 3.85 0.36 -22.61
C LEU A 50 3.16 -0.25 -23.83
N TYR A 51 1.87 -0.54 -23.66
CA TYR A 51 1.01 -1.15 -24.69
C TYR A 51 -0.28 -0.34 -24.87
N LYS A 52 -0.83 -0.33 -26.10
CA LYS A 52 -2.13 0.31 -26.41
C LYS A 52 -3.33 -0.43 -25.81
N SER A 53 -3.17 -1.73 -25.54
CA SER A 53 -4.20 -2.59 -24.96
C SER A 53 -3.54 -3.71 -24.16
N PRO A 54 -4.24 -4.37 -23.22
CA PRO A 54 -3.65 -5.41 -22.39
C PRO A 54 -3.30 -6.68 -23.18
N THR A 55 -3.92 -6.89 -24.35
CA THR A 55 -3.71 -8.05 -25.22
C THR A 55 -2.74 -7.77 -26.38
N SER A 56 -2.25 -6.54 -26.53
CA SER A 56 -1.30 -6.17 -27.59
C SER A 56 0.01 -6.96 -27.46
N SER A 57 0.49 -7.56 -28.54
CA SER A 57 1.76 -8.29 -28.55
C SER A 57 3.00 -7.40 -28.67
N GLN A 58 2.85 -6.16 -29.18
CA GLN A 58 3.94 -5.22 -29.38
C GLN A 58 3.80 -3.97 -28.50
N SER A 59 4.91 -3.56 -27.90
CA SER A 59 5.00 -2.28 -27.18
C SER A 59 4.92 -1.11 -28.16
N ASN A 60 4.30 -0.02 -27.72
CA ASN A 60 4.20 1.25 -28.44
C ASN A 60 4.94 2.40 -27.73
N GLY A 61 5.81 2.08 -26.77
CA GLY A 61 6.60 3.05 -26.00
C GLY A 61 7.09 2.49 -24.68
N THR A 62 7.65 3.36 -23.85
CA THR A 62 8.10 3.03 -22.50
C THR A 62 7.65 4.07 -21.49
N LEU A 63 7.61 3.70 -20.21
CA LEU A 63 7.45 4.64 -19.12
C LEU A 63 8.58 5.67 -19.12
N SER A 64 8.24 6.91 -18.76
CA SER A 64 9.23 7.95 -18.55
C SER A 64 10.10 7.61 -17.34
N THR A 65 11.40 7.85 -17.42
CA THR A 65 12.31 7.71 -16.27
C THR A 65 12.32 8.97 -15.40
N ALA A 66 11.66 10.04 -15.83
CA ALA A 66 11.51 11.27 -15.04
C ALA A 66 10.61 11.07 -13.81
N TYR A 67 9.71 10.07 -13.87
CA TYR A 67 8.79 9.75 -12.79
C TYR A 67 9.10 8.38 -12.22
N ARG A 68 9.02 8.29 -10.90
CA ARG A 68 9.24 7.05 -10.18
C ARG A 68 7.95 6.26 -9.97
N ARG A 69 6.84 6.95 -9.70
CA ARG A 69 5.57 6.33 -9.34
C ARG A 69 4.52 6.64 -10.39
N TRP A 70 3.71 5.64 -10.70
CA TRP A 70 2.68 5.68 -11.73
C TRP A 70 1.37 5.22 -11.13
N GLN A 71 0.33 6.02 -11.29
CA GLN A 71 -0.99 5.68 -10.77
C GLN A 71 -1.63 4.57 -11.60
N ILE A 72 -2.18 3.58 -10.91
CA ILE A 72 -2.96 2.51 -11.51
C ILE A 72 -4.43 2.93 -11.46
N THR A 73 -5.12 2.84 -12.59
CA THR A 73 -6.53 3.23 -12.75
C THR A 73 -7.45 2.04 -13.03
N GLY A 74 -6.87 0.87 -13.28
CA GLY A 74 -7.57 -0.39 -13.49
C GLY A 74 -6.61 -1.55 -13.72
N ALA A 75 -7.15 -2.74 -13.90
CA ALA A 75 -6.38 -3.94 -14.23
C ALA A 75 -7.13 -4.81 -15.25
N TYR A 76 -6.37 -5.52 -16.06
CA TYR A 76 -6.86 -6.61 -16.90
C TYR A 76 -6.51 -7.94 -16.22
N VAL A 77 -7.55 -8.70 -15.88
CA VAL A 77 -7.45 -9.95 -15.12
C VAL A 77 -7.84 -11.14 -15.98
N ASP A 78 -7.22 -12.27 -15.70
CA ASP A 78 -7.63 -13.56 -16.23
C ASP A 78 -8.84 -14.08 -15.43
N SER A 79 -10.03 -13.84 -15.96
CA SER A 79 -11.30 -14.28 -15.37
C SER A 79 -11.51 -15.80 -15.44
N SER A 80 -10.62 -16.55 -16.11
CA SER A 80 -10.68 -18.02 -16.13
C SER A 80 -10.02 -18.68 -14.92
N SER A 81 -9.32 -17.88 -14.10
CA SER A 81 -8.69 -18.33 -12.86
C SER A 81 -9.59 -18.05 -11.66
N ASN A 82 -9.70 -19.01 -10.73
CA ASN A 82 -10.41 -18.81 -9.45
C ASN A 82 -9.79 -17.70 -8.58
N ASP A 83 -8.55 -17.27 -8.89
CA ASP A 83 -7.78 -16.28 -8.13
C ASP A 83 -7.69 -14.90 -8.80
N TYR A 84 -8.42 -14.65 -9.90
CA TYR A 84 -8.40 -13.36 -10.64
C TYR A 84 -6.97 -12.83 -10.88
N LYS A 85 -6.15 -13.61 -11.59
CA LYS A 85 -4.75 -13.26 -11.87
C LYS A 85 -4.64 -12.01 -12.74
N VAL A 86 -3.97 -10.96 -12.27
CA VAL A 86 -3.68 -9.78 -13.12
C VAL A 86 -2.68 -10.11 -14.21
N LEU A 87 -3.01 -9.70 -15.43
CA LEU A 87 -2.18 -9.82 -16.62
C LEU A 87 -1.60 -8.46 -17.05
N ALA A 88 -2.30 -7.36 -16.82
CA ALA A 88 -1.81 -6.01 -17.10
C ALA A 88 -2.48 -4.95 -16.21
N TYR A 89 -1.82 -3.83 -15.99
CA TYR A 89 -2.33 -2.66 -15.28
C TYR A 89 -2.62 -1.52 -16.26
N ASP A 90 -3.76 -0.84 -16.05
CA ASP A 90 -4.16 0.36 -16.79
C ASP A 90 -3.62 1.59 -16.07
N LEU A 91 -2.80 2.38 -16.76
CA LEU A 91 -2.25 3.64 -16.26
C LEU A 91 -3.04 4.87 -16.75
N GLY A 92 -4.15 4.63 -17.45
CA GLY A 92 -4.98 5.65 -18.11
C GLY A 92 -4.52 5.94 -19.54
N ASN A 93 -5.33 6.70 -20.29
CA ASN A 93 -5.00 7.18 -21.65
C ASN A 93 -4.55 6.07 -22.63
N ASN A 94 -5.13 4.87 -22.52
CA ASN A 94 -4.74 3.68 -23.30
C ASN A 94 -3.26 3.28 -23.12
N GLN A 95 -2.72 3.47 -21.91
CA GLN A 95 -1.37 3.06 -21.54
C GLN A 95 -1.46 1.86 -20.60
N TRP A 96 -1.07 0.70 -21.11
CA TRP A 96 -1.10 -0.55 -20.37
C TRP A 96 0.32 -1.02 -20.06
N LEU A 97 0.54 -1.44 -18.82
CA LEU A 97 1.79 -2.07 -18.37
C LEU A 97 1.51 -3.55 -18.08
N LYS A 98 2.14 -4.46 -18.81
CA LYS A 98 1.95 -5.89 -18.59
C LYS A 98 2.62 -6.36 -17.31
N PHE A 99 1.94 -7.24 -16.58
CA PHE A 99 2.46 -7.83 -15.35
C PHE A 99 3.76 -8.61 -15.60
N SER A 100 3.87 -9.32 -16.73
CA SER A 100 5.07 -10.09 -17.11
C SER A 100 6.33 -9.23 -17.32
N ASP A 101 6.14 -7.95 -17.62
CA ASP A 101 7.23 -7.04 -17.98
C ASP A 101 7.70 -6.22 -16.77
N ILE A 102 7.10 -6.46 -15.60
CA ILE A 102 7.45 -5.82 -14.34
C ILE A 102 8.54 -6.65 -13.65
N PRO A 103 9.76 -6.11 -13.48
CA PRO A 103 10.83 -6.82 -12.77
C PRO A 103 10.47 -7.05 -11.30
N ASP A 104 11.01 -8.12 -10.72
CA ASP A 104 10.86 -8.47 -9.30
C ASP A 104 11.38 -7.38 -8.34
N SER A 105 12.24 -6.47 -8.82
CA SER A 105 12.72 -5.30 -8.08
C SER A 105 11.71 -4.16 -8.01
N THR A 106 10.70 -4.15 -8.87
CA THR A 106 9.60 -3.18 -8.85
C THR A 106 8.74 -3.43 -7.62
N ARG A 107 8.18 -2.37 -7.05
CA ARG A 107 7.25 -2.48 -5.92
C ARG A 107 5.91 -1.91 -6.28
N PHE A 108 4.87 -2.54 -5.78
CA PHE A 108 3.52 -2.01 -5.86
C PHE A 108 3.22 -1.28 -4.56
N ILE A 109 2.61 -0.10 -4.68
CA ILE A 109 2.24 0.72 -3.54
C ILE A 109 0.74 0.62 -3.33
N ASN A 110 0.41 0.04 -2.19
CA ASN A 110 -0.94 0.01 -1.68
C ASN A 110 -1.11 1.24 -0.80
N LEU A 111 -1.85 2.23 -1.30
CA LEU A 111 -2.49 3.20 -0.43
C LEU A 111 -3.45 2.37 0.42
N ALA A 112 -3.10 2.16 1.68
CA ALA A 112 -3.90 1.36 2.58
C ALA A 112 -5.31 1.97 2.65
N GLY A 113 -6.25 1.36 1.94
CA GLY A 113 -7.66 1.55 2.17
C GLY A 113 -8.02 0.85 3.46
N VAL A 114 -8.01 1.62 4.56
CA VAL A 114 -8.74 1.35 5.79
C VAL A 114 -8.38 0.04 6.53
N ALA A 115 -7.14 0.00 7.01
CA ALA A 115 -6.76 -0.78 8.18
C ALA A 115 -5.69 0.05 8.89
N PHE A 116 -5.98 0.61 10.06
CA PHE A 116 -4.93 1.26 10.85
C PHE A 116 -3.82 0.21 11.02
N SER A 117 -2.60 0.52 10.64
CA SER A 117 -1.47 -0.37 10.88
C SER A 117 -0.39 0.47 11.50
N ASP A 118 0.04 0.08 12.69
CA ASP A 118 1.12 0.77 13.38
C ASP A 118 2.37 -0.11 13.33
N PHE A 119 3.50 0.54 13.09
CA PHE A 119 4.83 -0.03 13.22
C PHE A 119 5.35 0.24 14.63
N PHE A 120 5.63 -0.83 15.38
CA PHE A 120 6.24 -0.73 16.71
C PHE A 120 7.76 -0.77 16.58
N SER A 121 8.41 0.35 16.88
CA SER A 121 9.86 0.45 16.89
C SER A 121 10.49 -0.01 18.21
N ASN A 122 9.71 -0.10 19.30
CA ASN A 122 10.24 -0.34 20.66
C ASN A 122 11.39 0.61 21.02
N ASN A 123 11.25 1.89 20.63
CA ASN A 123 12.28 2.93 20.77
C ASN A 123 13.62 2.59 20.07
N ALA A 124 13.65 1.63 19.14
CA ALA A 124 14.86 1.24 18.43
C ALA A 124 15.11 2.13 17.19
N PRO A 125 16.37 2.44 16.87
CA PRO A 125 16.73 3.31 15.75
C PRO A 125 16.76 2.52 14.43
N TYR A 126 15.61 2.38 13.77
CA TYR A 126 15.52 1.70 12.47
C TYR A 126 16.06 2.54 11.31
N GLN A 127 16.66 1.90 10.31
CA GLN A 127 17.07 2.56 9.08
C GLN A 127 15.84 3.02 8.29
N LEU A 128 15.76 4.33 8.04
CA LEU A 128 14.79 4.92 7.13
C LEU A 128 15.33 4.97 5.71
N TYR A 129 14.46 4.81 4.73
CA TYR A 129 14.74 4.89 3.32
C TYR A 129 13.82 5.92 2.65
N SER A 130 14.29 6.59 1.61
CA SER A 130 13.50 7.59 0.87
C SER A 130 12.53 6.97 -0.16
N ASP A 131 12.39 5.64 -0.12
CA ASP A 131 12.26 4.84 -1.32
C ASP A 131 11.66 3.46 -0.96
N ALA A 132 10.61 3.03 -1.67
CA ALA A 132 9.85 1.82 -1.33
C ALA A 132 10.62 0.51 -1.55
N GLN A 133 11.66 0.53 -2.38
CA GLN A 133 12.57 -0.59 -2.62
C GLN A 133 13.61 -0.71 -1.50
N THR A 134 13.74 0.28 -0.61
CA THR A 134 14.68 0.31 0.52
C THR A 134 16.15 0.16 0.09
N THR A 135 16.51 0.88 -0.96
CA THR A 135 17.82 0.97 -1.61
C THR A 135 18.56 2.28 -1.33
N GLN A 136 17.86 3.33 -0.89
CA GLN A 136 18.35 4.70 -0.69
C GLN A 136 18.17 5.12 0.78
N PRO A 137 19.18 4.85 1.65
CA PRO A 137 19.15 5.26 3.05
C PRO A 137 18.89 6.76 3.22
N ALA A 138 18.04 7.14 4.17
CA ALA A 138 17.60 8.51 4.40
C ALA A 138 17.75 8.99 5.85
N GLY A 139 18.16 8.12 6.77
CA GLY A 139 18.38 8.46 8.17
C GLY A 139 17.96 7.36 9.13
N LEU A 140 17.84 7.67 10.41
CA LEU A 140 17.36 6.74 11.43
C LEU A 140 16.01 7.21 12.00
N LEU A 141 15.18 6.25 12.37
CA LEU A 141 13.92 6.48 13.07
C LEU A 141 14.20 7.08 14.45
N ASN A 142 13.37 8.05 14.87
CA ASN A 142 13.49 8.67 16.19
C ASN A 142 13.21 7.64 17.28
N THR A 143 14.02 7.63 18.34
CA THR A 143 13.88 6.68 19.46
C THR A 143 13.02 7.22 20.61
N THR A 144 12.53 8.46 20.52
CA THR A 144 11.63 9.07 21.53
C THR A 144 10.21 8.51 21.43
N TYR A 145 9.85 7.94 20.27
CA TYR A 145 8.55 7.32 20.02
C TYR A 145 8.73 5.85 19.67
N ASP A 146 7.85 5.01 20.20
CA ASP A 146 7.83 3.57 19.98
C ASP A 146 6.80 3.13 18.94
N THR A 147 5.85 3.99 18.60
CA THR A 147 4.70 3.67 17.74
C THR A 147 4.61 4.65 16.58
N TRP A 148 4.46 4.11 15.37
CA TRP A 148 4.49 4.87 14.13
C TRP A 148 3.35 4.47 13.21
N HIS A 149 2.56 5.44 12.76
CA HIS A 149 1.46 5.16 11.86
C HIS A 149 1.95 4.81 10.45
N ILE A 150 1.50 3.68 9.91
CA ILE A 150 1.81 3.27 8.54
C ILE A 150 0.80 3.94 7.61
N THR A 151 1.28 4.84 6.75
CA THR A 151 0.44 5.55 5.78
C THR A 151 0.23 4.75 4.50
N THR A 152 1.19 3.91 4.11
CA THR A 152 1.13 3.06 2.90
C THR A 152 2.05 1.84 3.06
N THR A 153 1.76 0.76 2.31
CA THR A 153 2.63 -0.42 2.24
C THR A 153 3.19 -0.63 0.84
N ALA A 154 4.41 -1.15 0.76
CA ALA A 154 5.02 -1.59 -0.48
C ALA A 154 5.04 -3.11 -0.52
N THR A 155 4.56 -3.70 -1.61
CA THR A 155 4.58 -5.15 -1.81
C THR A 155 5.46 -5.53 -3.01
N ASP A 156 5.97 -6.75 -2.98
CA ASP A 156 6.56 -7.39 -4.15
C ASP A 156 5.48 -7.78 -5.17
N LYS A 157 5.90 -8.35 -6.31
CA LYS A 157 5.00 -8.83 -7.36
C LYS A 157 4.03 -9.94 -6.93
N ASN A 158 4.36 -10.66 -5.86
CA ASN A 158 3.54 -11.74 -5.33
C ASN A 158 2.55 -11.23 -4.27
N GLY A 159 2.55 -9.92 -3.98
CA GLY A 159 1.71 -9.30 -2.96
C GLY A 159 2.27 -9.41 -1.54
N ASN A 160 3.51 -9.88 -1.35
CA ASN A 160 4.14 -9.91 -0.03
C ASN A 160 4.61 -8.50 0.36
N THR A 161 4.30 -8.06 1.58
CA THR A 161 4.78 -6.77 2.07
C THR A 161 6.29 -6.78 2.25
N THR A 162 6.97 -5.79 1.66
CA THR A 162 8.42 -5.62 1.73
C THR A 162 8.85 -4.37 2.47
N ALA A 163 8.00 -3.35 2.58
CA ALA A 163 8.29 -2.13 3.33
C ALA A 163 7.02 -1.40 3.79
N TYR A 164 7.18 -0.59 4.84
CA TYR A 164 6.14 0.27 5.42
C TYR A 164 6.56 1.72 5.30
N ASN A 165 5.65 2.59 4.89
CA ASN A 165 5.86 4.03 4.88
C ASN A 165 5.26 4.64 6.15
N LEU A 166 6.07 5.35 6.92
CA LEU A 166 5.69 5.98 8.18
C LEU A 166 5.28 7.46 7.99
N GLY A 167 5.07 7.88 6.74
CA GLY A 167 4.75 9.25 6.34
C GLY A 167 5.93 9.96 5.69
N ALA A 168 5.65 11.03 4.94
CA ALA A 168 6.67 11.89 4.29
C ALA A 168 7.73 11.15 3.43
N ASN A 169 7.38 10.00 2.83
CA ASN A 169 8.30 9.11 2.11
C ASN A 169 9.42 8.52 3.00
N ALA A 170 9.18 8.34 4.30
CA ALA A 170 10.08 7.64 5.20
C ALA A 170 9.67 6.16 5.27
N TRP A 171 10.45 5.31 4.60
CA TRP A 171 10.20 3.87 4.51
C TRP A 171 11.07 3.07 5.47
N VAL A 172 10.53 2.04 6.08
CA VAL A 172 11.26 1.01 6.83
C VAL A 172 11.05 -0.35 6.18
N ARG A 173 12.06 -1.23 6.19
CA ARG A 173 11.92 -2.58 5.64
C ARG A 173 10.96 -3.40 6.49
N ALA A 174 10.14 -4.21 5.84
CA ALA A 174 9.27 -5.14 6.55
C ALA A 174 10.08 -6.22 7.29
N SER A 175 11.26 -6.60 6.79
CA SER A 175 12.15 -7.53 7.50
C SER A 175 12.67 -7.00 8.84
N ASP A 176 12.70 -5.67 9.00
CA ASP A 176 13.26 -5.03 10.19
C ASP A 176 12.21 -4.96 11.31
N GLN A 177 10.96 -5.36 11.05
CA GLN A 177 9.88 -5.33 12.03
C GLN A 177 10.20 -6.21 13.25
N THR A 178 10.03 -5.65 14.45
CA THR A 178 9.95 -6.43 15.70
C THR A 178 8.51 -6.85 15.98
N GLN A 179 7.54 -6.00 15.64
CA GLN A 179 6.12 -6.31 15.72
C GLN A 179 5.31 -5.40 14.80
N LEU A 180 4.32 -5.97 14.13
CA LEU A 180 3.30 -5.24 13.41
C LEU A 180 1.95 -5.56 13.98
N ILE A 181 1.09 -4.56 14.00
CA ILE A 181 -0.27 -4.75 14.45
C ILE A 181 -1.18 -4.18 13.39
N ASN A 182 -1.87 -5.10 12.73
CA ASN A 182 -2.90 -4.79 11.78
C ASN A 182 -4.19 -4.61 12.56
N TYR A 183 -4.73 -3.40 12.59
CA TYR A 183 -6.14 -3.23 12.84
C TYR A 183 -6.85 -3.64 11.55
N LEU A 184 -7.23 -4.91 11.45
CA LEU A 184 -8.25 -5.28 10.47
C LEU A 184 -9.45 -4.38 10.75
N SER A 185 -10.11 -3.92 9.69
CA SER A 185 -11.37 -3.17 9.72
C SER A 185 -12.52 -3.90 10.45
N ASP A 186 -12.25 -5.06 11.05
CA ASP A 186 -13.17 -5.84 11.87
C ASP A 186 -12.72 -5.82 13.34
N PRO A 187 -13.60 -5.43 14.28
CA PRO A 187 -13.31 -5.57 15.71
C PRO A 187 -12.92 -7.02 16.01
N VAL A 188 -11.73 -7.22 16.59
CA VAL A 188 -11.33 -8.56 17.03
C VAL A 188 -12.11 -8.89 18.29
N TYR A 189 -12.91 -9.95 18.19
CA TYR A 189 -13.74 -10.43 19.27
C TYR A 189 -12.98 -11.39 20.17
N TYR A 190 -12.98 -11.11 21.48
CA TYR A 190 -12.31 -11.92 22.50
C TYR A 190 -13.32 -12.40 23.53
N ASP A 191 -13.28 -13.69 23.85
CA ASP A 191 -13.95 -14.25 25.01
C ASP A 191 -13.14 -13.87 26.26
N ILE A 192 -13.76 -13.13 27.17
CA ILE A 192 -13.14 -12.71 28.42
C ILE A 192 -14.03 -13.20 29.57
N ASN A 193 -13.43 -13.93 30.50
CA ASN A 193 -14.15 -14.48 31.65
C ASN A 193 -14.43 -13.39 32.70
N ALA A 194 -15.54 -13.55 33.43
CA ALA A 194 -15.76 -12.80 34.67
C ALA A 194 -14.60 -13.03 35.65
N GLY A 195 -14.24 -11.97 36.37
CA GLY A 195 -13.12 -11.96 37.31
C GLY A 195 -11.77 -11.54 36.73
N VAL A 196 -11.64 -11.44 35.40
CA VAL A 196 -10.42 -10.91 34.77
C VAL A 196 -10.22 -9.43 35.17
N THR A 197 -9.02 -9.09 35.63
CA THR A 197 -8.67 -7.72 36.05
C THR A 197 -8.64 -6.77 34.87
N THR A 198 -9.21 -5.58 35.03
CA THR A 198 -9.03 -4.46 34.09
C THR A 198 -8.01 -3.48 34.64
N TYR A 199 -7.34 -2.77 33.73
CA TYR A 199 -6.25 -1.85 34.02
C TYR A 199 -6.48 -0.51 33.34
N ASP A 200 -5.81 0.55 33.82
CA ASP A 200 -5.59 1.79 33.07
C ASP A 200 -4.39 1.66 32.13
N LEU A 201 -4.09 2.71 31.34
CA LEU A 201 -2.93 2.74 30.44
C LEU A 201 -1.58 2.60 31.16
N ASN A 202 -1.51 2.83 32.47
CA ASN A 202 -0.27 2.70 33.23
C ASN A 202 -0.16 1.35 33.96
N SER A 203 -1.00 0.38 33.59
CA SER A 203 -1.09 -0.94 34.23
C SER A 203 -1.54 -0.92 35.69
N ASN A 204 -2.22 0.15 36.14
CA ASN A 204 -2.84 0.15 37.46
C ASN A 204 -4.20 -0.57 37.39
N PRO A 205 -4.51 -1.50 38.30
CA PRO A 205 -5.82 -2.15 38.33
C PRO A 205 -6.96 -1.14 38.54
N THR A 206 -7.98 -1.19 37.69
CA THR A 206 -9.15 -0.31 37.74
C THR A 206 -10.44 -1.03 38.12
N GLY A 207 -10.45 -2.37 38.05
CA GLY A 207 -11.63 -3.17 38.34
C GLY A 207 -11.49 -4.61 37.83
N THR A 208 -12.63 -5.28 37.68
CA THR A 208 -12.72 -6.62 37.09
C THR A 208 -13.89 -6.72 36.14
N ILE A 209 -13.75 -7.58 35.12
CA ILE A 209 -14.84 -7.97 34.23
C ILE A 209 -15.93 -8.67 35.05
N GLN A 210 -17.16 -8.16 35.00
CA GLN A 210 -18.26 -8.69 35.82
C GLN A 210 -18.99 -9.87 35.17
N VAL A 211 -18.94 -9.98 33.85
CA VAL A 211 -19.69 -10.98 33.08
C VAL A 211 -18.77 -11.61 32.03
N THR A 212 -18.79 -12.94 31.97
CA THR A 212 -18.15 -13.68 30.88
C THR A 212 -18.90 -13.42 29.58
N THR A 213 -18.27 -12.74 28.63
CA THR A 213 -18.87 -12.43 27.33
C THR A 213 -17.78 -12.19 26.28
N VAL A 214 -18.22 -12.06 25.04
CA VAL A 214 -17.40 -11.60 23.92
C VAL A 214 -17.27 -10.07 24.00
N TYR A 215 -16.03 -9.58 23.96
CA TYR A 215 -15.71 -8.15 23.84
C TYR A 215 -15.09 -7.89 22.47
N GLY A 216 -15.60 -6.88 21.75
CA GLY A 216 -14.91 -6.33 20.58
C GLY A 216 -13.82 -5.38 21.06
N SER A 217 -12.57 -5.67 20.74
CA SER A 217 -11.48 -4.75 21.02
C SER A 217 -11.43 -3.66 19.94
N MET A 218 -11.51 -2.40 20.37
CA MET A 218 -11.41 -1.23 19.49
C MET A 218 -10.05 -0.53 19.56
N ALA A 219 -9.22 -0.86 20.56
CA ALA A 219 -7.89 -0.29 20.74
C ALA A 219 -6.97 -1.28 21.47
N TYR A 220 -5.67 -1.15 21.29
CA TYR A 220 -4.68 -1.85 22.14
C TYR A 220 -3.62 -0.87 22.65
N HIS A 221 -2.92 -1.27 23.70
CA HIS A 221 -1.83 -0.52 24.32
C HIS A 221 -0.74 -1.50 24.76
N TYR A 222 0.53 -1.10 24.71
CA TYR A 222 1.62 -1.87 25.31
C TYR A 222 2.04 -1.16 26.57
N ASP A 223 2.09 -1.90 27.66
CA ASP A 223 2.65 -1.34 28.89
C ASP A 223 4.17 -1.19 28.82
N LYS A 224 4.74 -0.62 29.88
CA LYS A 224 6.20 -0.46 30.06
C LYS A 224 7.00 -1.77 30.02
N ASN A 225 6.36 -2.93 30.14
CA ASN A 225 6.96 -4.26 30.06
C ASN A 225 6.73 -4.92 28.70
N ASN A 226 6.21 -4.17 27.72
CA ASN A 226 5.85 -4.63 26.40
C ASN A 226 4.77 -5.74 26.40
N GLN A 227 3.89 -5.75 27.40
CA GLN A 227 2.72 -6.62 27.43
C GLN A 227 1.53 -5.93 26.75
N MET A 228 0.94 -6.61 25.76
CA MET A 228 -0.20 -6.10 25.02
C MET A 228 -1.47 -6.13 25.87
N MET A 229 -2.16 -5.00 25.92
CA MET A 229 -3.46 -4.81 26.53
C MET A 229 -4.48 -4.43 25.45
N LEU A 230 -5.72 -4.92 25.55
CA LEU A 230 -6.81 -4.59 24.65
C LEU A 230 -7.88 -3.82 25.42
N GLN A 231 -8.43 -2.78 24.81
CA GLN A 231 -9.52 -2.00 25.38
C GLN A 231 -10.82 -2.78 25.25
N VAL A 232 -11.50 -2.98 26.37
CA VAL A 232 -12.73 -3.79 26.47
C VAL A 232 -13.92 -2.98 26.98
N GLY A 233 -13.75 -1.67 27.12
CA GLY A 233 -14.76 -0.76 27.63
C GLY A 233 -14.33 0.70 27.48
N ASN A 234 -14.41 1.48 28.55
CA ASN A 234 -13.97 2.88 28.53
C ASN A 234 -12.43 3.02 28.56
N HIS A 235 -11.93 4.26 28.58
CA HIS A 235 -10.49 4.58 28.54
C HIS A 235 -9.68 4.05 29.74
N TYR A 236 -10.35 3.53 30.78
CA TYR A 236 -9.77 2.95 31.98
C TYR A 236 -10.01 1.44 32.08
N GLN A 237 -10.42 0.79 30.99
CA GLN A 237 -10.77 -0.64 30.99
C GLN A 237 -10.01 -1.37 29.90
N TRP A 238 -8.82 -1.80 30.27
CA TRP A 238 -7.90 -2.55 29.43
C TRP A 238 -7.62 -3.92 30.06
N VAL A 239 -7.49 -4.96 29.26
CA VAL A 239 -7.18 -6.33 29.74
C VAL A 239 -5.92 -6.82 29.03
N TYR A 240 -5.05 -7.57 29.69
CA TYR A 240 -3.90 -8.16 29.00
C TYR A 240 -4.32 -9.26 28.03
N ARG A 241 -3.70 -9.30 26.85
CA ARG A 241 -4.01 -10.30 25.82
C ARG A 241 -3.90 -11.74 26.33
N GLY A 242 -2.98 -12.01 27.26
CA GLY A 242 -2.80 -13.34 27.87
C GLY A 242 -4.01 -13.84 28.67
N ASP A 243 -4.88 -12.92 29.12
CA ASP A 243 -6.07 -13.24 29.92
C ASP A 243 -7.34 -13.40 29.06
N MET A 244 -7.18 -13.39 27.73
CA MET A 244 -8.27 -13.47 26.76
C MET A 244 -8.13 -14.71 25.89
N ARG A 245 -9.25 -15.17 25.34
CA ARG A 245 -9.25 -16.17 24.26
C ARG A 245 -9.85 -15.52 23.02
N GLN A 246 -9.24 -15.72 21.86
CA GLN A 246 -9.83 -15.24 20.62
C GLN A 246 -11.17 -15.98 20.41
N SER A 247 -12.24 -15.22 20.22
CA SER A 247 -13.57 -15.79 20.08
C SER A 247 -13.75 -16.40 18.69
N SER A 248 -14.58 -17.43 18.60
CA SER A 248 -14.95 -18.06 17.33
C SER A 248 -15.96 -17.22 16.52
N TYR A 249 -16.52 -16.16 17.10
CA TYR A 249 -17.54 -15.29 16.51
C TYR A 249 -17.05 -14.33 15.40
N GLY A 250 -15.92 -14.62 14.74
CA GLY A 250 -15.28 -13.72 13.76
C GLY A 250 -14.71 -14.38 12.50
N TYR A 251 -15.26 -15.52 12.10
CA TYR A 251 -14.98 -16.15 10.79
C TYR A 251 -16.28 -16.42 10.04
#